data_AF-R7SC94-F1
#
_entry.id   AF-R7SC94-F1
#
_cell.length_a   1.000
_cell.length_b   1.000
_cell.length_c   1.000
_cell.angle_alpha   90.00
_cell.angle_beta   90.00
_cell.angle_gamma   90.00
#
_symmetry.space_group_name_H-M   'P 1'
#
loop_
_entity.id
_entity.type
_entity.pdbx_description
1 polymer ?
#
loop_
_entity_poly.entity_id
_entity_poly.type
_entity_poly.pdbx_seq_one_letter_code
_entity_poly.pdbx_strand_id
1 'polypeptide(L)'
;FLYVDDNFGTERPGFVRFYIPYGIWLPSSQACILQLWDELGIPHEAKKQLHGTALPIIGFLVNTATMSATMTVESRNALVQFIRDFASENTRRTLRDFQTLAGYVNWALNVYPLLRPGLTAVYEKTKGKAQTFGKIWINKSVVTELCWLLSHLEHATGVFFFRSIYWD
;
A
#
# COMPACT_ATOMS: atom_id res chain seq x y z
N PHE A 1 -12.22 -11.74 -1.22
CA PHE A 1 -10.80 -11.99 -1.52
C PHE A 1 -10.08 -12.23 -0.20
N LEU A 2 -9.16 -13.18 -0.18
CA LEU A 2 -8.41 -13.54 1.02
C LEU A 2 -6.92 -13.40 0.73
N TYR A 3 -6.21 -12.68 1.60
CA TYR A 3 -4.76 -12.60 1.59
C TYR A 3 -4.26 -12.90 3.01
N VAL A 4 -3.78 -14.14 3.21
CA VAL A 4 -3.41 -14.65 4.54
C VAL A 4 -4.60 -14.53 5.51
N ASP A 5 -4.56 -13.60 6.46
CA ASP A 5 -5.61 -13.32 7.45
C ASP A 5 -6.51 -12.13 7.06
N ASP A 6 -6.16 -11.37 6.03
CA ASP A 6 -6.96 -10.26 5.52
C ASP A 6 -8.08 -10.75 4.60
N ASN A 7 -9.33 -10.48 4.99
CA ASN A 7 -10.52 -10.74 4.17
C ASN A 7 -11.22 -9.44 3.81
N PHE A 8 -11.50 -9.26 2.51
CA PHE A 8 -12.18 -8.08 2.00
C PHE A 8 -13.11 -8.45 0.84
N GLY A 9 -14.21 -7.72 0.73
CA GLY A 9 -15.25 -7.94 -0.26
C GLY A 9 -16.05 -6.68 -0.53
N THR A 10 -16.94 -6.78 -1.51
CA THR A 10 -17.86 -5.71 -1.88
C THR A 10 -19.28 -6.18 -1.64
N GLU A 11 -20.15 -5.24 -1.28
CA GLU A 11 -21.57 -5.48 -1.08
C GLU A 11 -22.34 -4.30 -1.66
N ARG A 12 -23.55 -4.56 -2.17
CA ARG A 12 -24.40 -3.48 -2.68
C ARG A 12 -24.95 -2.63 -1.53
N PRO A 13 -25.08 -1.30 -1.69
CA PRO A 13 -25.73 -0.47 -0.69
C PRO A 13 -27.12 -0.99 -0.32
N GLY A 14 -27.44 -1.01 0.97
CA GLY A 14 -28.72 -1.51 1.49
C GLY A 14 -28.78 -3.02 1.75
N PHE A 15 -27.83 -3.81 1.24
CA PHE A 15 -27.76 -5.25 1.51
C PHE A 15 -27.06 -5.50 2.84
N VAL A 16 -27.77 -5.27 3.95
CA VAL A 16 -27.26 -5.43 5.31
C VAL A 16 -27.97 -6.55 6.08
N ARG A 17 -27.26 -7.14 7.04
CA ARG A 17 -27.78 -8.12 8.00
C ARG A 17 -27.37 -7.72 9.42
N PHE A 18 -28.27 -7.93 10.37
CA PHE A 18 -27.96 -7.72 11.77
C PHE A 18 -27.13 -8.89 12.30
N TYR A 19 -25.92 -8.59 12.76
CA TYR A 19 -25.01 -9.59 13.29
C TYR A 19 -25.05 -9.59 14.82
N ILE A 20 -25.73 -10.59 15.38
CA ILE A 20 -26.09 -10.67 16.80
C ILE A 20 -24.87 -10.59 17.73
N PRO A 21 -23.74 -11.31 17.48
CA PRO A 21 -22.61 -11.30 18.42
C PRO A 21 -22.03 -9.91 18.67
N TYR A 22 -22.14 -8.99 17.70
CA TYR A 22 -21.67 -7.61 17.82
C TYR A 22 -22.79 -6.58 18.00
N GLY A 23 -24.05 -6.98 17.83
CA GLY A 23 -25.20 -6.08 17.99
C GLY A 23 -25.25 -4.95 16.95
N ILE A 24 -24.72 -5.16 15.74
CA ILE A 24 -24.61 -4.15 14.69
C ILE A 24 -25.11 -4.66 13.34
N TRP A 25 -25.52 -3.73 12.46
CA TRP A 25 -25.78 -4.01 11.06
C TRP A 25 -24.47 -4.04 10.28
N LEU A 26 -24.25 -5.10 9.52
CA LEU A 26 -23.08 -5.28 8.66
C LEU A 26 -23.52 -5.59 7.22
N PRO A 27 -22.66 -5.35 6.22
CA PRO A 27 -22.83 -5.92 4.88
C PRO A 27 -23.19 -7.41 4.94
N SER A 28 -24.16 -7.84 4.13
CA SER A 28 -24.74 -9.19 4.20
C SER A 28 -23.70 -10.29 4.03
N SER A 29 -22.82 -10.14 3.05
CA SER A 29 -21.68 -11.04 2.81
C SER A 29 -20.71 -11.08 3.99
N GLN A 30 -20.41 -9.94 4.62
CA GLN A 30 -19.55 -9.88 5.80
C GLN A 30 -20.18 -10.61 7.00
N ALA A 31 -21.45 -10.33 7.30
CA ALA A 31 -22.16 -11.01 8.38
C ALA A 31 -22.24 -12.53 8.17
N CYS A 32 -22.45 -12.97 6.92
CA CYS A 32 -22.49 -14.40 6.57
C CYS A 32 -21.14 -15.09 6.84
N ILE A 33 -20.03 -14.43 6.51
CA ILE A 33 -18.69 -14.96 6.78
C ILE A 33 -18.42 -15.02 8.29
N LEU A 34 -18.81 -14.00 9.05
CA LEU A 34 -18.64 -14.01 10.50
C LEU A 34 -19.46 -15.13 11.16
N GLN A 35 -20.69 -15.36 10.71
CA GLN A 35 -21.50 -16.50 11.16
C GLN A 35 -20.83 -17.85 10.86
N LEU A 36 -20.24 -17.99 9.67
CA LEU A 36 -19.46 -19.20 9.35
C LEU A 36 -18.24 -19.34 10.28
N TRP A 37 -17.57 -18.24 10.63
CA TRP A 37 -16.46 -18.27 11.58
C TRP A 37 -16.91 -18.64 13.00
N ASP A 38 -18.07 -18.16 13.45
CA ASP A 38 -18.70 -18.58 14.70
C ASP A 38 -18.93 -20.11 14.71
N GLU A 39 -19.50 -20.65 13.62
CA GLU A 39 -19.76 -22.09 13.47
C GLU A 39 -18.47 -22.92 13.49
N LEU A 40 -17.40 -22.40 12.90
CA LEU A 40 -16.09 -23.07 12.85
C LEU A 40 -15.23 -22.82 14.09
N GLY A 41 -15.66 -21.97 15.02
CA GLY A 41 -14.88 -21.58 16.20
C GLY A 41 -13.63 -20.75 15.85
N ILE A 42 -13.63 -20.03 14.73
CA ILE A 42 -12.52 -19.16 14.32
C ILE A 42 -12.67 -17.83 15.06
N PRO A 43 -11.66 -17.35 15.81
CA PRO A 43 -11.77 -16.10 16.55
C PRO A 43 -11.76 -14.89 15.62
N HIS A 44 -12.63 -13.92 15.90
CA HIS A 44 -12.67 -12.62 15.21
C HIS A 44 -13.06 -11.48 16.16
N GLU A 45 -12.64 -10.26 15.81
CA GLU A 45 -12.81 -9.07 16.66
C GLU A 45 -13.66 -7.99 15.99
N ALA A 46 -14.62 -7.42 16.72
CA ALA A 46 -15.55 -6.41 16.20
C ALA A 46 -14.83 -5.18 15.67
N LYS A 47 -13.79 -4.70 16.38
CA LYS A 47 -13.00 -3.52 15.99
C LYS A 47 -12.24 -3.69 14.65
N LYS A 48 -12.06 -4.94 14.18
CA LYS A 48 -11.42 -5.24 12.90
C LYS A 48 -12.44 -5.38 11.76
N GLN A 49 -13.74 -5.42 12.06
CA GLN A 49 -14.80 -5.56 11.08
C GLN A 49 -15.19 -4.21 10.48
N LEU A 50 -14.32 -3.70 9.61
CA LEU A 50 -14.54 -2.43 8.94
C LEU A 50 -15.48 -2.62 7.73
N HIS A 51 -16.33 -1.62 7.48
CA HIS A 51 -17.14 -1.52 6.27
C HIS A 51 -17.31 -0.04 5.89
N GLY A 52 -17.51 0.23 4.60
CA GLY A 52 -17.63 1.59 4.08
C GLY A 52 -17.16 1.70 2.65
N THR A 53 -17.14 2.92 2.12
CA THR A 53 -16.73 3.18 0.74
C THR A 53 -15.21 3.30 0.58
N ALA A 54 -14.48 3.66 1.63
CA ALA A 54 -13.03 3.75 1.63
C ALA A 54 -12.43 2.97 2.82
N LEU A 55 -11.58 1.99 2.53
CA LEU A 55 -11.01 1.09 3.53
C LEU A 55 -9.53 0.84 3.28
N PRO A 56 -8.71 0.68 4.35
CA PRO A 56 -7.38 0.13 4.20
C PRO A 56 -7.47 -1.36 3.85
N ILE A 57 -6.92 -1.75 2.70
CA ILE A 57 -6.83 -3.13 2.22
C ILE A 57 -5.37 -3.41 1.93
N ILE A 58 -4.81 -4.44 2.58
CA ILE A 58 -3.41 -4.87 2.45
C ILE A 58 -2.37 -3.73 2.57
N GLY A 59 -2.68 -2.63 3.26
CA GLY A 59 -1.81 -1.45 3.40
C GLY A 59 -2.03 -0.32 2.38
N PHE A 60 -3.02 -0.43 1.50
CA PHE A 60 -3.46 0.66 0.61
C PHE A 60 -4.86 1.14 0.99
N LEU A 61 -5.11 2.44 0.85
CA LEU A 61 -6.47 2.97 0.93
C LEU A 61 -7.19 2.72 -0.40
N VAL A 62 -8.16 1.82 -0.37
CA VAL A 62 -9.03 1.50 -1.51
C VAL A 62 -10.34 2.25 -1.34
N ASN A 63 -10.68 3.09 -2.31
CA ASN A 63 -11.91 3.87 -2.33
C ASN A 63 -12.79 3.44 -3.50
N THR A 64 -13.94 2.85 -3.18
CA THR A 64 -14.93 2.35 -4.13
C THR A 64 -15.81 3.45 -4.73
N ALA A 65 -15.98 4.60 -4.06
CA ALA A 65 -16.73 5.73 -4.60
C ALA A 65 -15.97 6.43 -5.72
N THR A 66 -14.65 6.59 -5.57
CA THR A 66 -13.77 7.15 -6.60
C THR A 66 -13.13 6.09 -7.50
N MET A 67 -13.40 4.80 -7.24
CA MET A 67 -12.78 3.65 -7.90
C MET A 67 -11.25 3.77 -7.98
N SER A 68 -10.62 4.11 -6.85
CA SER A 68 -9.17 4.33 -6.77
C SER A 68 -8.50 3.58 -5.63
N ALA A 69 -7.19 3.37 -5.75
CA ALA A 69 -6.33 2.94 -4.66
C ALA A 69 -5.07 3.79 -4.59
N THR A 70 -4.68 4.11 -3.36
CA THR A 70 -3.53 4.95 -3.06
C THR A 70 -2.93 4.52 -1.72
N MET A 71 -1.73 4.99 -1.37
CA MET A 71 -1.20 4.78 -0.02
C MET A 71 -2.01 5.60 0.99
N THR A 72 -2.11 5.12 2.23
CA THR A 72 -2.58 5.96 3.33
C THR A 72 -1.65 7.16 3.50
N VAL A 73 -2.16 8.26 4.08
CA VAL A 73 -1.36 9.47 4.28
C VAL A 73 -0.13 9.17 5.15
N GLU A 74 -0.32 8.35 6.17
CA GLU A 74 0.72 7.94 7.12
C GLU A 74 1.81 7.12 6.43
N SER A 75 1.44 6.10 5.66
CA SER A 75 2.40 5.25 4.93
C SER A 75 3.13 6.04 3.85
N ARG A 76 2.44 6.95 3.17
CA ARG A 76 3.08 7.84 2.17
C ARG A 76 4.09 8.78 2.84
N ASN A 77 3.74 9.39 3.96
CA ASN A 77 4.65 10.28 4.70
C ASN A 77 5.86 9.52 5.23
N ALA A 78 5.66 8.31 5.75
CA ALA A 78 6.75 7.44 6.19
C ALA A 78 7.72 7.08 5.04
N LEU A 79 7.18 6.78 3.85
CA LEU A 79 7.99 6.52 2.67
C LEU A 79 8.75 7.77 2.20
N VAL A 80 8.08 8.93 2.15
CA VAL A 80 8.71 10.21 1.82
C VAL A 80 9.88 10.50 2.76
N GLN A 81 9.68 10.36 4.07
CA GLN A 81 10.74 10.58 5.05
C GLN A 81 11.90 9.59 4.86
N PHE A 82 11.59 8.30 4.66
CA PHE A 82 12.60 7.27 4.43
C PHE A 82 13.48 7.57 3.20
N ILE A 83 12.87 8.01 2.09
CA ILE A 83 13.60 8.36 0.86
C ILE A 83 14.46 9.62 1.09
N ARG A 84 13.93 10.63 1.79
CA ARG A 84 14.70 11.85 2.14
C ARG A 84 15.93 11.53 2.98
N ASP A 85 15.78 10.70 4.01
CA ASP A 85 16.90 10.29 4.87
C ASP A 85 17.94 9.48 4.09
N PHE A 86 17.48 8.60 3.19
CA PHE A 86 18.36 7.84 2.32
C PHE A 86 19.15 8.76 1.37
N ALA A 87 18.49 9.73 0.73
CA ALA A 87 19.03 10.58 -0.33
C ALA A 87 20.00 11.69 0.14
N SER A 88 20.50 11.61 1.38
CA SER A 88 21.51 12.52 1.92
C SER A 88 22.80 12.47 1.08
N GLU A 89 23.28 13.64 0.65
CA GLU A 89 24.49 13.75 -0.16
C GLU A 89 25.75 13.33 0.63
N ASN A 90 26.78 12.92 -0.11
CA ASN A 90 28.12 12.59 0.41
C ASN A 90 28.17 11.48 1.48
N THR A 91 27.15 10.61 1.52
CA THR A 91 27.11 9.47 2.43
C THR A 91 27.34 8.13 1.71
N ARG A 92 27.60 7.10 2.52
CA ARG A 92 27.64 5.70 2.06
C ARG A 92 26.51 4.93 2.71
N ARG A 93 25.86 4.07 1.92
CA ARG A 93 24.84 3.13 2.40
C ARG A 93 25.24 1.71 2.05
N THR A 94 24.81 0.73 2.83
CA THR A 94 25.09 -0.66 2.54
C THR A 94 24.27 -1.14 1.34
N LEU A 95 24.69 -2.22 0.67
CA LEU A 95 23.86 -2.85 -0.37
C LEU A 95 22.47 -3.23 0.18
N ARG A 96 22.41 -3.71 1.42
CA ARG A 96 21.14 -3.96 2.13
C ARG A 96 20.27 -2.70 2.17
N ASP A 97 20.81 -1.54 2.55
CA ASP A 97 20.03 -0.30 2.61
C ASP A 97 19.45 0.07 1.23
N PHE A 98 20.24 -0.06 0.16
CA PHE A 98 19.75 0.16 -1.21
C PHE A 98 18.63 -0.82 -1.59
N GLN A 99 18.76 -2.10 -1.22
CA GLN A 99 17.74 -3.12 -1.48
C GLN A 99 16.47 -2.88 -0.67
N THR A 100 16.61 -2.46 0.60
CA THR A 100 15.49 -2.05 1.45
C THR A 100 14.75 -0.87 0.84
N LEU A 101 15.47 0.16 0.37
CA LEU A 101 14.88 1.28 -0.35
C LEU A 101 14.13 0.81 -1.60
N ALA A 102 14.77 0.02 -2.45
CA ALA A 102 14.15 -0.48 -3.68
C ALA A 102 12.89 -1.31 -3.38
N GLY A 103 12.91 -2.16 -2.35
CA GLY A 103 11.76 -2.94 -1.91
C GLY A 103 10.61 -2.05 -1.41
N TYR A 104 10.92 -1.05 -0.59
CA TYR A 104 9.89 -0.16 -0.05
C TYR A 104 9.25 0.72 -1.14
N VAL A 105 10.06 1.23 -2.08
CA VAL A 105 9.54 1.97 -3.24
C VAL A 105 8.74 1.04 -4.15
N ASN A 106 9.21 -0.19 -4.42
CA ASN A 106 8.45 -1.16 -5.22
C ASN A 106 7.06 -1.45 -4.64
N TRP A 107 6.93 -1.48 -3.31
CA TRP A 107 5.62 -1.59 -2.68
C TRP A 107 4.70 -0.44 -3.10
N ALA A 108 5.19 0.81 -3.03
CA ALA A 108 4.44 1.98 -3.47
C ALA A 108 4.12 1.98 -4.97
N LEU A 109 4.96 1.39 -5.81
CA LEU A 109 4.71 1.29 -7.26
C LEU A 109 3.46 0.47 -7.63
N ASN A 110 2.89 -0.33 -6.72
CA ASN A 110 1.60 -0.98 -6.94
C ASN A 110 0.45 0.04 -7.13
N VAL A 111 0.55 1.21 -6.49
CA VAL A 111 -0.42 2.30 -6.60
C VAL A 111 0.14 3.55 -7.26
N TYR A 112 1.44 3.58 -7.56
CA TYR A 112 2.11 4.67 -8.29
C TYR A 112 3.01 4.15 -9.43
N PRO A 113 2.48 3.36 -10.38
CA PRO A 113 3.29 2.66 -11.37
C PRO A 113 4.14 3.58 -12.26
N LEU A 114 3.69 4.83 -12.47
CA LEU A 114 4.39 5.84 -13.27
C LEU A 114 5.68 6.35 -12.61
N LEU A 115 5.90 6.06 -11.31
CA LEU A 115 7.12 6.46 -10.59
C LEU A 115 8.26 5.45 -10.74
N ARG A 116 8.04 4.34 -11.47
CA ARG A 116 9.04 3.29 -11.70
C ARG A 116 10.40 3.82 -12.20
N PRO A 117 10.48 4.86 -13.08
CA PRO A 117 11.76 5.41 -13.50
C PRO A 117 12.66 5.90 -12.35
N GLY A 118 12.09 6.27 -11.19
CA GLY A 118 12.83 6.76 -10.03
C GLY A 118 13.68 5.72 -9.29
N LEU A 119 13.68 4.46 -9.74
CA LEU A 119 14.58 3.41 -9.24
C LEU A 119 15.72 3.04 -10.21
N THR A 120 15.84 3.68 -11.36
CA THR A 120 16.78 3.28 -12.42
C THR A 120 18.23 3.36 -11.93
N ALA A 121 18.66 4.52 -11.45
CA ALA A 121 19.97 4.74 -10.88
C ALA A 121 20.22 3.87 -9.65
N VAL A 122 19.20 3.58 -8.83
CA VAL A 122 19.31 2.67 -7.68
C VAL A 122 19.69 1.26 -8.15
N TYR A 123 19.01 0.74 -9.17
CA TYR A 123 19.33 -0.57 -9.75
C TYR A 123 20.67 -0.61 -10.45
N GLU A 124 20.99 0.41 -11.26
CA GLU A 124 22.30 0.51 -11.89
C GLU A 124 23.43 0.55 -10.85
N LYS A 125 23.22 1.28 -9.75
CA LYS A 125 24.23 1.43 -8.69
C LYS A 125 24.46 0.14 -7.91
N THR A 126 23.45 -0.73 -7.83
CA THR A 126 23.51 -2.01 -7.11
C THR A 126 23.84 -3.21 -8.01
N LYS A 127 23.76 -3.04 -9.33
CA LYS A 127 24.05 -4.09 -10.31
C LYS A 127 25.41 -4.74 -10.07
N GLY A 128 25.42 -6.08 -10.03
CA GLY A 128 26.63 -6.89 -9.86
C GLY A 128 27.24 -6.88 -8.46
N LYS A 129 26.61 -6.21 -7.48
CA LYS A 129 27.10 -6.20 -6.09
C LYS A 129 26.43 -7.31 -5.29
N ALA A 130 27.25 -8.09 -4.58
CA ALA A 130 26.78 -9.22 -3.76
C ALA A 130 27.07 -9.06 -2.26
N GLN A 131 27.96 -8.14 -1.87
CA GLN A 131 28.29 -7.94 -0.46
C GLN A 131 27.20 -7.12 0.24
N THR A 132 26.36 -7.80 1.01
CA THR A 132 25.20 -7.22 1.73
C THR A 132 25.55 -5.97 2.55
N PHE A 133 26.65 -5.99 3.29
CA PHE A 133 27.11 -4.87 4.11
C PHE A 133 28.20 -4.01 3.42
N GLY A 134 28.47 -4.29 2.16
CA GLY A 134 29.40 -3.50 1.34
C GLY A 134 28.88 -2.06 1.23
N LYS A 135 29.72 -1.10 1.62
CA LYS A 135 29.37 0.33 1.58
C LYS A 135 29.45 0.86 0.15
N ILE A 136 28.34 1.41 -0.33
CA ILE A 136 28.17 1.99 -1.66
C ILE A 136 27.98 3.50 -1.52
N TRP A 137 28.74 4.27 -2.28
CA TRP A 137 28.61 5.73 -2.32
C TRP A 137 27.29 6.15 -2.99
N ILE A 138 26.55 7.07 -2.36
CA ILE A 138 25.42 7.74 -3.02
C ILE A 138 25.97 8.81 -3.95
N ASN A 139 25.75 8.65 -5.26
CA ASN A 139 26.17 9.64 -6.26
C ASN A 139 25.02 10.60 -6.61
N LYS A 140 25.37 11.68 -7.31
CA LYS A 140 24.42 12.71 -7.76
C LYS A 140 23.24 12.16 -8.56
N SER A 141 23.46 11.13 -9.39
CA SER A 141 22.41 10.49 -10.19
C SER A 141 21.36 9.81 -9.30
N VAL A 142 21.77 9.03 -8.28
CA VAL A 142 20.83 8.46 -7.30
C VAL A 142 20.06 9.54 -6.57
N VAL A 143 20.74 10.59 -6.08
CA VAL A 143 20.05 11.71 -5.38
C VAL A 143 19.04 12.39 -6.29
N THR A 144 19.42 12.68 -7.54
CA THR A 144 18.56 13.38 -8.51
C THR A 144 17.30 12.59 -8.81
N GLU A 145 17.41 11.28 -9.04
CA GLU A 145 16.25 10.42 -9.28
C GLU A 145 15.36 10.25 -8.06
N LEU A 146 15.95 10.11 -6.87
CA LEU A 146 15.15 10.02 -5.64
C LEU A 146 14.43 11.35 -5.34
N CYS A 147 15.06 12.49 -5.62
CA CYS A 147 14.40 13.80 -5.55
C CYS A 147 13.28 13.94 -6.58
N TRP A 148 13.47 13.44 -7.81
CA TRP A 148 12.41 13.36 -8.81
C TRP A 148 11.25 12.49 -8.32
N LEU A 149 11.53 11.32 -7.75
CA LEU A 149 10.51 10.44 -7.20
C LEU A 149 9.72 11.12 -6.07
N LEU A 150 10.42 11.78 -5.15
CA LEU A 150 9.82 12.54 -4.05
C LEU A 150 8.85 13.62 -4.54
N SER A 151 9.28 14.45 -5.50
CA SER A 151 8.43 15.55 -5.99
C SER A 151 7.16 15.05 -6.67
N HIS A 152 7.19 13.87 -7.29
CA HIS A 152 6.01 13.28 -7.91
C HIS A 152 5.14 12.51 -6.90
N LEU A 153 5.75 11.84 -5.92
CA LEU A 153 5.04 11.08 -4.89
C LEU A 153 4.16 11.98 -4.01
N GLU A 154 4.60 13.21 -3.74
CA GLU A 154 3.84 14.21 -2.98
C GLU A 154 2.53 14.62 -3.68
N HIS A 155 2.49 14.55 -5.02
CA HIS A 155 1.34 14.93 -5.84
C HIS A 155 0.58 13.73 -6.42
N ALA A 156 1.06 12.51 -6.19
CA ALA A 156 0.48 11.31 -6.76
C ALA A 156 -0.88 10.98 -6.12
N THR A 157 -1.89 10.79 -6.96
CA THR A 157 -3.26 10.50 -6.53
C THR A 157 -3.54 9.01 -6.36
N GLY A 158 -2.72 8.15 -6.97
CA GLY A 158 -2.86 6.69 -6.93
C GLY A 158 -3.17 6.09 -8.30
N VAL A 159 -3.76 4.90 -8.29
CA VAL A 159 -4.32 4.23 -9.47
C VAL A 159 -5.84 4.28 -9.44
N PHE A 160 -6.46 4.27 -10.63
CA PHE A 160 -7.90 4.18 -10.81
C PHE A 160 -8.23 2.86 -11.51
N PHE A 161 -9.19 2.11 -10.98
CA PHE A 161 -9.53 0.76 -11.46
C PHE A 161 -10.44 0.79 -12.69
N PHE A 162 -11.45 1.67 -12.67
CA PHE A 162 -12.43 1.84 -13.75
C PHE A 162 -12.86 3.32 -13.80
N ARG A 163 -13.22 3.82 -14.99
CA ARG A 163 -14.10 5.01 -15.03
C ARG A 163 -15.45 4.56 -14.51
N SER A 164 -15.98 5.25 -13.49
CA SER A 164 -17.38 5.09 -13.09
C SER A 164 -18.25 5.26 -14.33
N ILE A 165 -18.77 4.16 -14.85
CA ILE A 165 -19.95 4.20 -15.70
C ILE A 165 -21.07 4.19 -14.68
N TYR A 166 -21.61 5.37 -14.37
CA TYR A 166 -22.86 5.46 -13.62
C TYR A 166 -23.86 4.55 -14.35
N TRP A 167 -24.33 3.52 -13.66
CA TRP A 167 -25.48 2.77 -14.11
C TRP A 167 -26.70 3.57 -13.67
N ASP A 168 -27.14 4.47 -14.55
CA ASP A 168 -28.49 5.05 -14.49
C ASP A 168 -29.53 3.96 -14.75
#